data_AF-A0AAE6F398-F1
#
_entry.id   AF-A0AAE6F398-F1
#
_cell.length_a   1.000
_cell.length_b   1.000
_cell.length_c   1.000
_cell.angle_alpha   90.00
_cell.angle_beta   90.00
_cell.angle_gamma   90.00
#
_symmetry.space_group_name_H-M   'P 1'
#
loop_
_entity.id
_entity.type
_entity.pdbx_description
1 polymer ?
#
loop_
_entity_poly.entity_id
_entity_poly.type
_entity_poly.pdbx_seq_one_letter_code
_entity_poly.pdbx_strand_id
1 'polypeptide(L)' 'MIFWIPVLLFLIIGSIFITWRKNVVVLLFLLIPFLFFLLNVFDHHHYEPTSDLMYNLLGLALSTIAIILYLLFQSKKK' A
#
# COMPACT_ATOMS: atom_id res chain seq x y z
N MET A 1 -2.62 -7.79 -17.96
CA MET A 1 -1.99 -6.45 -18.02
C MET A 1 -2.92 -5.28 -17.64
N ILE A 2 -4.25 -5.45 -17.71
CA ILE A 2 -5.25 -4.41 -17.32
C ILE A 2 -5.22 -4.07 -15.81
N PHE A 3 -4.72 -4.98 -14.98
CA PHE A 3 -4.67 -4.83 -13.51
C PHE A 3 -3.84 -3.64 -13.02
N TRP A 4 -2.84 -3.17 -13.77
CA TRP A 4 -1.99 -2.05 -13.36
C TRP A 4 -2.58 -0.67 -13.67
N ILE A 5 -3.65 -0.62 -14.47
CA ILE A 5 -4.28 0.63 -14.91
C ILE A 5 -4.85 1.44 -13.74
N PRO A 6 -5.54 0.84 -12.74
CA PRO A 6 -6.01 1.56 -11.56
C PRO A 6 -4.85 2.08 -10.70
N VAL A 7 -3.76 1.31 -10.57
CA VAL A 7 -2.58 1.68 -9.78
C VAL A 7 -1.85 2.87 -10.40
N LEU A 8 -1.66 2.86 -11.72
CA LEU A 8 -1.04 3.97 -12.46
C LEU A 8 -1.90 5.24 -12.40
N LEU A 9 -3.23 5.11 -12.53
CA LEU A 9 -4.14 6.24 -12.37
C LEU A 9 -4.09 6.82 -10.96
N PHE A 10 -4.06 5.96 -9.93
CA PHE A 10 -3.94 6.42 -8.54
C PHE A 10 -2.62 7.15 -8.29
N LEU A 11 -1.51 6.68 -8.88
CA LEU A 11 -0.20 7.36 -8.80
C LEU A 11 -0.21 8.72 -9.50
N ILE A 12 -0.79 8.82 -10.68
CA ILE A 12 -0.86 10.08 -11.45
C ILE A 12 -1.75 11.10 -10.73
N ILE A 13 -2.93 10.67 -10.26
CA ILE A 13 -3.87 11.54 -9.53
C ILE A 13 -3.25 11.97 -8.19
N GLY A 14 -2.63 11.03 -7.47
CA GLY A 14 -1.89 11.32 -6.24
C GLY A 14 -0.77 12.34 -6.46
N SER A 15 0.00 12.19 -7.54
CA SER A 15 1.08 13.11 -7.90
C SER A 15 0.59 14.53 -8.23
N ILE A 16 -0.61 14.69 -8.79
CA ILE A 16 -1.15 16.01 -9.18
C ILE A 16 -1.72 16.76 -7.97
N PHE A 17 -2.37 16.05 -7.04
CA PHE A 17 -2.96 16.65 -5.84
C PHE A 17 -1.95 16.93 -4.71
N ILE A 18 -0.75 16.34 -4.80
CA ILE A 18 0.30 16.50 -3.80
C ILE A 18 1.15 17.72 -4.13
N THR A 19 0.80 18.86 -3.53
CA THR A 19 1.82 19.85 -3.14
C THR A 19 3.00 19.08 -2.53
N TRP A 20 4.21 19.23 -3.09
CA TRP A 20 5.48 18.51 -2.85
C TRP A 20 5.98 18.43 -1.40
N ARG A 21 5.10 18.15 -0.44
CA ARG A 21 5.47 17.75 0.90
C ARG A 21 6.04 16.35 0.79
N LYS A 22 7.35 16.25 0.97
CA LYS A 22 8.11 14.99 1.10
C LYS A 22 7.36 13.93 1.91
N ASN A 23 6.62 14.41 2.90
CA ASN A 23 5.76 13.65 3.79
C ASN A 23 4.66 12.83 3.11
N VAL A 24 3.99 13.41 2.11
CA VAL A 24 2.88 12.75 1.41
C VAL A 24 3.40 11.80 0.34
N VAL A 25 4.53 12.13 -0.30
CA VAL A 25 5.21 11.25 -1.26
C VAL A 25 5.67 9.95 -0.58
N VAL A 26 6.28 10.05 0.60
CA VAL A 26 6.69 8.86 1.37
C VAL A 26 5.46 8.06 1.81
N LEU A 27 4.39 8.71 2.26
CA LEU A 27 3.15 8.00 2.61
C LEU A 27 2.55 7.23 1.42
N LEU A 28 2.51 7.85 0.23
CA LEU A 28 2.07 7.20 -1.00
C LEU A 28 2.93 6.00 -1.34
N PHE A 29 4.26 6.14 -1.24
CA PHE A 29 5.17 5.03 -1.50
C PHE A 29 4.92 3.85 -0.54
N LEU A 30 4.62 4.12 0.74
CA LEU A 30 4.24 3.08 1.69
C LEU A 30 2.84 2.49 1.44
N LEU A 31 1.93 3.27 0.84
CA LEU A 31 0.59 2.78 0.49
C LEU A 31 0.60 1.82 -0.70
N ILE A 32 1.54 1.93 -1.63
CA ILE A 32 1.66 1.02 -2.80
C ILE A 32 1.74 -0.46 -2.37
N PRO A 33 2.69 -0.89 -1.50
CA PRO A 33 2.75 -2.28 -1.06
C PRO A 33 1.53 -2.68 -0.23
N PHE A 34 0.97 -1.77 0.57
CA PHE A 34 -0.26 -2.03 1.32
C PHE A 34 -1.43 -2.36 0.38
N LEU A 35 -1.66 -1.54 -0.64
CA LEU A 35 -2.69 -1.76 -1.65
C LEU A 35 -2.45 -3.06 -2.43
N PHE A 36 -1.20 -3.38 -2.77
CA PHE A 36 -0.86 -4.64 -3.44
C PHE A 36 -1.27 -5.86 -2.62
N PHE A 37 -0.88 -5.92 -1.35
CA PHE A 37 -1.25 -7.04 -0.48
C PHE A 37 -2.75 -7.05 -0.17
N LEU A 38 -3.38 -5.89 -0.01
CA LEU A 38 -4.80 -5.77 0.26
C LEU A 38 -5.60 -6.39 -0.89
N LEU A 39 -5.29 -6.01 -2.13
CA LEU A 39 -5.95 -6.55 -3.31
C LEU A 39 -5.72 -8.05 -3.45
N ASN A 40 -4.51 -8.55 -3.21
CA ASN A 40 -4.24 -9.99 -3.24
C ASN A 40 -4.96 -10.78 -2.15
N VAL A 41 -5.18 -10.20 -0.97
CA VAL A 41 -5.99 -10.85 0.09
C VAL A 41 -7.46 -10.89 -0.31
N PHE A 42 -7.99 -9.83 -0.92
CA PHE A 42 -9.39 -9.79 -1.36
C PHE A 42 -9.67 -10.62 -2.61
N ASP A 43 -8.71 -10.73 -3.52
CA ASP A 43 -8.80 -11.52 -4.75
C ASP A 43 -8.40 -12.99 -4.55
N HIS A 44 -8.14 -13.41 -3.30
CA HIS A 44 -7.75 -14.78 -3.01
C HIS A 44 -8.92 -15.74 -3.30
N HIS A 45 -8.74 -16.55 -4.34
CA HIS A 45 -9.74 -17.53 -4.75
C HIS A 45 -9.64 -18.80 -3.89
N HIS A 46 -10.76 -19.48 -3.68
CA HIS A 46 -10.84 -20.69 -2.83
C HIS A 46 -9.98 -21.87 -3.32
N TYR A 47 -9.46 -21.80 -4.56
CA TYR A 47 -8.60 -22.80 -5.18
C TYR A 47 -7.09 -22.52 -4.98
N GLU A 48 -6.73 -21.34 -4.48
CA GLU A 48 -5.34 -20.98 -4.23
C GLU A 48 -4.84 -21.61 -2.91
N PRO A 49 -3.55 -21.98 -2.83
CA PRO A 49 -3.02 -22.61 -1.64
C PRO A 49 -3.04 -21.62 -0.47
N THR A 50 -3.43 -22.12 0.71
CA THR A 50 -3.55 -21.31 1.94
C THR A 50 -2.25 -20.62 2.33
N SER A 51 -1.10 -21.13 1.87
CA SER A 51 0.21 -20.49 2.04
C SER A 51 0.27 -19.10 1.41
N ASP A 52 -0.35 -18.91 0.24
CA ASP A 52 -0.29 -17.64 -0.50
C ASP A 52 -1.12 -16.57 0.21
N LEU A 53 -2.28 -16.94 0.76
CA LEU A 53 -3.04 -16.08 1.66
C LEU A 53 -2.22 -15.67 2.89
N MET A 54 -1.50 -16.62 3.49
CA MET A 54 -0.70 -16.34 4.68
C MET A 54 0.48 -15.40 4.37
N TYR A 55 1.14 -15.55 3.23
CA TYR A 55 2.16 -14.61 2.77
C TYR A 55 1.58 -13.21 2.50
N ASN A 56 0.42 -13.14 1.85
CA ASN A 56 -0.24 -11.87 1.57
C ASN A 56 -0.71 -11.16 2.86
N LEU A 57 -1.21 -11.91 3.85
CA LEU A 57 -1.57 -11.40 5.18
C LEU A 57 -0.35 -10.89 5.95
N LEU A 58 0.77 -11.61 5.93
CA LEU A 58 2.01 -11.16 6.55
C LEU A 58 2.54 -9.89 5.87
N GLY A 59 2.51 -9.82 4.54
CA GLY A 59 2.87 -8.63 3.78
C GLY A 59 1.96 -7.43 4.06
N LEU A 60 0.65 -7.67 4.20
CA LEU A 60 -0.32 -6.65 4.60
C LEU A 60 -0.04 -6.13 6.01
N ALA A 61 0.23 -7.02 6.96
CA ALA A 61 0.57 -6.65 8.33
C ALA A 61 1.85 -5.80 8.38
N LEU A 62 2.92 -6.22 7.68
CA LEU A 62 4.19 -5.50 7.63
C LEU A 62 4.05 -4.11 6.98
N SER A 63 3.33 -4.00 5.87
CA SER A 63 3.07 -2.72 5.20
C SER A 63 2.23 -1.79 6.08
N THR A 64 1.22 -2.32 6.79
CA THR A 64 0.43 -1.56 7.77
C THR A 64 1.30 -1.04 8.90
N ILE A 65 2.16 -1.89 9.48
CA ILE A 65 3.10 -1.48 10.54
C ILE A 65 4.02 -0.38 10.05
N ALA A 66 4.56 -0.50 8.83
CA ALA A 66 5.41 0.53 8.24
C ALA A 66 4.69 1.88 8.11
N ILE A 67 3.43 1.88 7.65
CA ILE A 67 2.59 3.09 7.56
C ILE A 67 2.37 3.70 8.95
N ILE A 68 2.01 2.88 9.95
CA ILE A 68 1.79 3.33 11.32
C ILE A 68 3.07 3.94 11.91
N LEU A 69 4.21 3.27 11.78
CA LEU A 69 5.50 3.76 12.26
C LEU A 69 5.87 5.10 11.61
N TYR A 70 5.64 5.21 10.30
CA TYR A 70 5.89 6.44 9.57
C TYR A 70 5.00 7.59 10.06
N LEU A 71 3.70 7.33 10.26
CA LEU A 71 2.75 8.31 10.81
C LEU A 71 3.13 8.72 12.24
N LEU A 72 3.54 7.78 13.08
CA LEU A 72 4.00 8.06 14.45
C LEU A 72 5.25 8.94 14.44
N PHE A 73 6.24 8.63 13.59
CA PHE A 73 7.46 9.42 13.47
C PHE A 73 7.18 10.85 12.99
N GLN A 74 6.23 10.98 12.07
CA GLN A 74 5.75 12.26 11.56
C GLN A 74 4.99 13.06 12.61
N SER A 75 4.18 12.39 13.43
CA SER A 75 3.49 13.03 14.55
C SER A 75 4.46 13.56 15.61
N LYS A 76 5.61 12.91 15.81
CA LYS A 76 6.66 13.37 16.75
C LYS A 76 7.54 14.49 16.20
N LYS A 77 7.55 14.71 14.88
CA LYS A 77 8.31 15.78 14.21
C LYS A 77 7.54 17.10 14.11
N LYS A 78 6.23 17.08 14.37
CA LYS A 78 5.40 18.27 14.58
C LYS A 78 5.53 18.74 16.02
#